data_AF-A0A0S2IDU0-F1
#
_entry.id   AF-A0A0S2IDU0-F1
#
_cell.length_a   1.000
_cell.length_b   1.000
_cell.length_c   1.000
_cell.angle_alpha   90.00
_cell.angle_beta   90.00
_cell.angle_gamma   90.00
#
_symmetry.space_group_name_H-M   'P 1'
#
loop_
_entity.id
_entity.type
_entity.pdbx_description
1 polymer ?
#
loop_
_entity_poly.entity_id
_entity_poly.type
_entity_poly.pdbx_seq_one_letter_code
_entity_poly.pdbx_strand_id
1 'polypeptide(L)'
;GGLGAGHKGLFDTVNNSLHFQLGLALASVGTITSLVAQHIYSLPPYAYLAIDFTTQAALYSHHQYIAGFIMCGAFAHGAIFFIRDYDPEQNKGNVLARILDHKEAIISHLSWVSLFLGFHTLGLYVHNDVVQAFGTPEKQILIEPVFAQWIQAAQGKSLYGFDLLLSSSASSAFSAGQSLWLPGWLEAINNSQNSLFLTIGPGDFLVHHAIALGLHTTTLILVKGALDARGSKLMPDKKDFGYSFPCDGPGRGGTCDISAYDAFYLAVFWMLNTIGWVTFYWHWKHLTLWQGNVSQFDESSTYLMGWLRDYLWLNSSQLINGYNPFGMNSLSVWAWIFLFGHLVYATGFMFLISWRGYWQELIETLVWAHEKTPLANLVYWKDKPVALSIVQARLVGLAHFSVGYIFTYAAFLIASTSGRFG
;
A
#
# COMPACT_ATOMS: atom_id res chain seq x y z
N GLY A 1 5.35 -6.02 -37.10
CA GLY A 1 4.10 -6.73 -36.77
C GLY A 1 3.18 -5.84 -35.97
N GLY A 2 2.18 -6.39 -35.27
CA GLY A 2 1.22 -5.61 -34.45
C GLY A 2 1.83 -4.82 -33.28
N LEU A 3 3.11 -5.02 -32.96
CA LEU A 3 3.86 -4.33 -31.91
C LEU A 3 4.82 -3.25 -32.45
N GLY A 4 4.59 -2.75 -33.67
CA GLY A 4 5.43 -1.71 -34.29
C GLY A 4 6.83 -2.23 -34.69
N ALA A 5 7.84 -1.37 -34.54
CA ALA A 5 9.26 -1.66 -34.76
C ALA A 5 9.92 -2.43 -33.60
N GLY A 6 9.15 -2.85 -32.59
CA GLY A 6 9.63 -3.69 -31.48
C GLY A 6 10.62 -2.94 -30.58
N HIS A 7 11.74 -3.61 -30.24
CA HIS A 7 12.74 -3.12 -29.27
C HIS A 7 13.83 -2.21 -29.88
N LYS A 8 13.63 -1.70 -31.10
CA LYS A 8 14.61 -0.81 -31.74
C LYS A 8 14.85 0.45 -30.88
N GLY A 9 16.13 0.77 -30.65
CA GLY A 9 16.57 1.91 -29.85
C GLY A 9 16.40 1.74 -28.33
N LEU A 10 15.78 0.65 -27.86
CA LEU A 10 15.48 0.48 -26.43
C LEU A 10 16.76 0.30 -25.59
N PHE A 11 17.78 -0.37 -26.13
CA PHE A 11 19.06 -0.53 -25.45
C PHE A 11 19.69 0.82 -25.12
N ASP A 12 19.80 1.72 -26.09
CA ASP A 12 20.37 3.05 -25.90
C ASP A 12 19.49 3.90 -24.96
N THR A 13 18.16 3.85 -25.13
CA THR A 13 17.21 4.54 -24.23
C THR A 13 17.38 4.12 -22.77
N VAL A 14 17.55 2.82 -22.50
CA VAL A 14 17.78 2.30 -21.15
C VAL A 14 19.20 2.64 -20.66
N ASN A 15 20.21 2.40 -21.49
CA ASN A 15 21.62 2.52 -21.10
C ASN A 15 22.02 3.98 -20.83
N ASN A 16 21.42 4.93 -21.53
CA ASN A 16 21.76 6.35 -21.41
C ASN A 16 20.94 7.09 -20.33
N SER A 17 19.85 6.49 -19.81
CA SER A 17 19.04 7.10 -18.74
C SER A 17 19.20 6.37 -17.40
N LEU A 18 19.81 7.06 -16.44
CA LEU A 18 19.86 6.59 -15.04
C LEU A 18 18.46 6.50 -14.42
N HIS A 19 17.52 7.36 -14.82
CA HIS A 19 16.15 7.31 -14.32
C HIS A 19 15.39 6.09 -14.83
N PHE A 20 15.62 5.67 -16.08
CA PHE A 20 15.04 4.43 -16.59
C PHE A 20 15.62 3.21 -15.86
N GLN A 21 16.94 3.16 -15.70
CA GLN A 21 17.62 2.07 -14.98
C GLN A 21 17.15 1.97 -13.53
N LEU A 22 17.08 3.10 -12.83
CA LEU A 22 16.61 3.16 -11.45
C LEU A 22 15.14 2.74 -11.34
N GLY A 23 14.29 3.19 -12.27
CA GLY A 23 12.90 2.77 -12.35
C GLY A 23 12.74 1.24 -12.47
N LEU A 24 13.50 0.62 -13.37
CA LEU A 24 13.50 -0.84 -13.52
C LEU A 24 14.07 -1.57 -12.29
N ALA A 25 15.19 -1.11 -11.77
CA ALA A 25 15.82 -1.72 -10.60
C ALA A 25 14.89 -1.68 -9.38
N LEU A 26 14.22 -0.55 -9.13
CA LEU A 26 13.23 -0.43 -8.08
C LEU A 26 12.01 -1.34 -8.35
N ALA A 27 11.49 -1.41 -9.58
CA ALA A 27 10.37 -2.31 -9.89
C ALA A 27 10.71 -3.79 -9.62
N SER A 28 11.91 -4.23 -10.02
CA SER A 28 12.39 -5.59 -9.75
C SER A 28 12.60 -5.84 -8.26
N VAL A 29 13.30 -4.95 -7.58
CA VAL A 29 13.58 -5.07 -6.13
C VAL A 29 12.29 -5.03 -5.34
N GLY A 30 11.37 -4.10 -5.61
CA GLY A 30 10.09 -3.99 -4.89
C GLY A 30 9.22 -5.24 -5.04
N THR A 31 9.20 -5.82 -6.24
CA THR A 31 8.52 -7.11 -6.48
C THR A 31 9.14 -8.23 -5.64
N ILE A 32 10.47 -8.34 -5.63
CA ILE A 32 11.19 -9.35 -4.84
C ILE A 32 11.02 -9.09 -3.34
N THR A 33 11.00 -7.84 -2.88
CA THR A 33 10.76 -7.50 -1.47
C THR A 33 9.38 -7.97 -1.00
N SER A 34 8.34 -7.81 -1.82
CA SER A 34 7.02 -8.36 -1.49
C SER A 34 7.03 -9.89 -1.51
N LEU A 35 7.71 -10.51 -2.47
CA LEU A 35 7.88 -11.97 -2.53
C LEU A 35 8.57 -12.51 -1.26
N VAL A 36 9.62 -11.82 -0.78
CA VAL A 36 10.31 -12.13 0.48
C VAL A 36 9.32 -12.11 1.65
N ALA A 37 8.47 -11.08 1.75
CA ALA A 37 7.43 -11.02 2.78
C ALA A 37 6.48 -12.23 2.72
N GLN A 38 5.97 -12.56 1.53
CA GLN A 38 5.03 -13.67 1.36
C GLN A 38 5.66 -15.04 1.63
N HIS A 39 6.93 -15.24 1.26
CA HIS A 39 7.62 -16.51 1.46
C HIS A 39 8.11 -16.70 2.89
N ILE A 40 8.61 -15.66 3.56
CA ILE A 40 9.14 -15.81 4.93
C ILE A 40 8.05 -16.24 5.92
N TYR A 41 6.82 -15.72 5.80
CA TYR A 41 5.77 -16.10 6.75
C TYR A 41 5.23 -17.52 6.49
N SER A 42 5.12 -17.94 5.23
CA SER A 42 4.55 -19.23 4.83
C SER A 42 5.58 -20.37 4.84
N LEU A 43 6.85 -20.06 4.59
CA LEU A 43 7.99 -20.97 4.60
C LEU A 43 9.12 -20.38 5.49
N PRO A 44 8.98 -20.44 6.82
CA PRO A 44 9.93 -19.83 7.75
C PRO A 44 11.35 -20.38 7.57
N PRO A 45 12.34 -19.55 7.14
CA PRO A 45 13.69 -20.03 6.86
C PRO A 45 14.58 -20.08 8.11
N TYR A 46 14.12 -19.51 9.23
CA TYR A 46 14.87 -19.38 10.47
C TYR A 46 14.26 -20.26 11.57
N ALA A 47 15.12 -20.94 12.33
CA ALA A 47 14.69 -21.74 13.47
C ALA A 47 13.91 -20.88 14.47
N TYR A 48 12.79 -21.41 14.95
CA TYR A 48 11.89 -20.78 15.93
C TYR A 48 11.20 -19.48 15.49
N LEU A 49 11.38 -19.01 14.25
CA LEU A 49 10.64 -17.83 13.76
C LEU A 49 9.12 -18.05 13.75
N ALA A 50 8.68 -19.28 13.45
CA ALA A 50 7.25 -19.61 13.39
C ALA A 50 6.53 -19.56 14.76
N ILE A 51 7.28 -19.55 15.86
CA ILE A 51 6.74 -19.47 17.23
C ILE A 51 6.97 -18.09 17.86
N ASP A 52 7.79 -17.23 17.24
CA ASP A 52 7.92 -15.82 17.60
C ASP A 52 6.98 -14.98 16.75
N PHE A 53 5.73 -14.91 17.20
CA PHE A 53 4.64 -14.25 16.48
C PHE A 53 4.86 -12.75 16.28
N THR A 54 5.45 -12.07 17.27
CA THR A 54 5.69 -10.62 17.19
C THR A 54 6.76 -10.31 16.14
N THR A 55 7.86 -11.08 16.11
CA THR A 55 8.90 -10.92 15.10
C THR A 55 8.38 -11.27 13.71
N GLN A 56 7.59 -12.33 13.56
CA GLN A 56 6.98 -12.70 12.28
C GLN A 56 6.06 -11.59 11.75
N ALA A 57 5.21 -11.01 12.61
CA ALA A 57 4.33 -9.91 12.28
C ALA A 57 5.07 -8.64 11.87
N ALA A 58 6.13 -8.30 12.61
CA ALA A 58 6.98 -7.16 12.31
C ALA A 58 7.70 -7.34 10.96
N LEU A 59 8.29 -8.51 10.69
CA LEU A 59 9.01 -8.80 9.44
C LEU A 59 8.10 -8.72 8.21
N TYR A 60 6.89 -9.31 8.29
CA TYR A 60 5.93 -9.25 7.19
C TYR A 60 5.54 -7.81 6.88
N SER A 61 5.11 -7.07 7.90
CA SER A 61 4.66 -5.68 7.74
C SER A 61 5.79 -4.79 7.23
N HIS A 62 6.99 -4.93 7.80
CA HIS A 62 8.18 -4.17 7.40
C HIS A 62 8.49 -4.32 5.92
N HIS A 63 8.61 -5.55 5.43
CA HIS A 63 8.95 -5.80 4.02
C HIS A 63 7.83 -5.34 3.07
N GLN A 64 6.56 -5.45 3.46
CA GLN A 64 5.44 -4.98 2.62
C GLN A 64 5.41 -3.45 2.50
N TYR A 65 5.65 -2.71 3.58
CA TYR A 65 5.76 -1.24 3.48
C TYR A 65 6.96 -0.81 2.64
N ILE A 66 8.12 -1.46 2.82
CA ILE A 66 9.31 -1.18 1.98
C ILE A 66 9.00 -1.46 0.51
N ALA A 67 8.38 -2.60 0.20
CA ALA A 67 7.98 -2.94 -1.17
C ALA A 67 7.07 -1.84 -1.76
N GLY A 68 6.08 -1.37 -1.02
CA GLY A 68 5.19 -0.29 -1.45
C GLY A 68 5.92 1.02 -1.78
N PHE A 69 6.84 1.46 -0.90
CA PHE A 69 7.66 2.66 -1.13
C PHE A 69 8.58 2.50 -2.35
N ILE A 70 9.25 1.35 -2.47
CA ILE A 70 10.13 1.05 -3.61
C ILE A 70 9.33 1.06 -4.92
N MET A 71 8.14 0.45 -4.94
CA MET A 71 7.27 0.43 -6.12
C MET A 71 6.80 1.83 -6.52
N CYS A 72 6.41 2.69 -5.57
CA CYS A 72 6.09 4.09 -5.90
C CYS A 72 7.30 4.84 -6.47
N GLY A 73 8.50 4.59 -5.92
CA GLY A 73 9.75 5.14 -6.43
C GLY A 73 10.07 4.70 -7.86
N ALA A 74 9.77 3.44 -8.21
CA ALA A 74 9.96 2.91 -9.56
C ALA A 74 9.17 3.73 -10.61
N PHE A 75 7.89 3.96 -10.34
CA PHE A 75 7.03 4.74 -11.23
C PHE A 75 7.37 6.23 -11.22
N ALA A 76 7.78 6.80 -10.08
CA ALA A 76 8.26 8.17 -10.00
C ALA A 76 9.48 8.39 -10.91
N HIS A 77 10.46 7.49 -10.85
CA HIS A 77 11.63 7.54 -11.74
C HIS A 77 11.29 7.27 -13.21
N GLY A 78 10.30 6.42 -13.49
CA GLY A 78 9.74 6.26 -14.83
C GLY A 78 9.12 7.57 -15.37
N ALA A 79 8.38 8.32 -14.53
CA ALA A 79 7.84 9.62 -14.90
C ALA A 79 8.94 10.67 -15.12
N ILE A 80 9.97 10.69 -14.27
CA ILE A 80 11.13 11.58 -14.44
C ILE A 80 11.86 11.26 -15.75
N PHE A 81 12.05 9.99 -16.08
CA PHE A 81 12.59 9.55 -17.37
C PHE A 81 11.78 10.13 -18.54
N PHE A 82 10.45 9.98 -18.51
CA PHE A 82 9.59 10.49 -19.59
C PHE A 82 9.71 12.00 -19.78
N ILE A 83 10.01 12.76 -18.74
CA ILE A 83 10.18 14.22 -18.83
C ILE A 83 11.57 14.58 -19.34
N ARG A 84 12.61 14.04 -18.70
CA ARG A 84 13.99 14.54 -18.86
C ARG A 84 14.78 13.84 -19.97
N ASP A 85 14.59 12.53 -20.11
CA ASP A 85 15.52 11.68 -20.86
C ASP A 85 14.87 11.04 -22.10
N TYR A 86 13.54 10.97 -22.16
CA TYR A 86 12.84 10.39 -23.30
C TYR A 86 12.92 11.27 -24.56
N ASP A 87 13.53 10.70 -25.61
CA ASP A 87 13.56 11.27 -26.97
C ASP A 87 12.56 10.55 -27.89
N PRO A 88 11.49 11.24 -28.35
CA PRO A 88 10.50 10.68 -29.28
C PRO A 88 11.07 10.25 -30.64
N GLU A 89 12.10 10.91 -31.15
CA GLU A 89 12.66 10.58 -32.47
C GLU A 89 13.47 9.30 -32.42
N GLN A 90 14.29 9.12 -31.38
CA GLN A 90 15.04 7.87 -31.15
C GLN A 90 14.12 6.67 -30.89
N ASN A 91 12.99 6.90 -30.22
CA ASN A 91 12.03 5.86 -29.85
C ASN A 91 10.88 5.69 -30.87
N LYS A 92 10.95 6.36 -32.03
CA LYS A 92 9.86 6.40 -32.99
C LYS A 92 9.44 5.01 -33.47
N GLY A 93 8.15 4.70 -33.27
CA GLY A 93 7.55 3.44 -33.70
C GLY A 93 7.96 2.20 -32.90
N ASN A 94 8.78 2.35 -31.85
CA ASN A 94 9.12 1.27 -30.94
C ASN A 94 8.01 1.04 -29.89
N VAL A 95 8.22 0.08 -28.99
CA VAL A 95 7.25 -0.27 -27.94
C VAL A 95 6.93 0.86 -26.97
N LEU A 96 7.89 1.73 -26.63
CA LEU A 96 7.69 2.86 -25.71
C LEU A 96 6.83 3.96 -26.35
N ALA A 97 7.17 4.34 -27.59
CA ALA A 97 6.36 5.32 -28.33
C ALA A 97 4.92 4.81 -28.51
N ARG A 98 4.78 3.52 -28.83
CA ARG A 98 3.44 2.93 -29.00
C ARG A 98 2.62 3.04 -27.73
N ILE A 99 3.17 2.76 -26.53
CA ILE A 99 2.46 2.92 -25.25
C ILE A 99 1.91 4.34 -25.08
N LEU A 100 2.70 5.35 -25.46
CA LEU A 100 2.26 6.76 -25.39
C LEU A 100 1.15 7.06 -26.40
N ASP A 101 1.17 6.46 -27.59
CA ASP A 101 0.16 6.67 -28.64
C ASP A 101 -1.25 6.19 -28.26
N HIS A 102 -1.36 5.23 -27.33
CA HIS A 102 -2.65 4.71 -26.83
C HIS A 102 -2.80 4.86 -25.32
N LYS A 103 -2.15 5.86 -24.72
CA LYS A 103 -2.16 6.09 -23.27
C LYS A 103 -3.57 6.28 -22.72
N GLU A 104 -4.47 6.92 -23.46
CA GLU A 104 -5.85 7.15 -23.04
C GLU A 104 -6.61 5.84 -22.84
N ALA A 105 -6.36 4.85 -23.70
CA ALA A 105 -6.97 3.53 -23.57
C ALA A 105 -6.45 2.80 -22.33
N ILE A 106 -5.14 2.85 -22.04
CA ILE A 106 -4.56 2.25 -20.83
C ILE A 106 -5.18 2.87 -19.57
N ILE A 107 -5.21 4.21 -19.52
CA ILE A 107 -5.76 4.97 -18.39
C ILE A 107 -7.26 4.68 -18.22
N SER A 108 -8.04 4.63 -19.31
CA SER A 108 -9.48 4.38 -19.22
C SER A 108 -9.81 2.97 -18.72
N HIS A 109 -9.04 1.95 -19.12
CA HIS A 109 -9.24 0.58 -18.65
C HIS A 109 -8.85 0.44 -17.17
N LEU A 110 -7.72 1.02 -16.75
CA LEU A 110 -7.35 1.06 -15.33
C LEU A 110 -8.41 1.78 -14.49
N SER A 111 -8.95 2.90 -14.99
CA SER A 111 -10.05 3.60 -14.35
C SER A 111 -11.31 2.74 -14.23
N TRP A 112 -11.66 2.00 -15.29
CA TRP A 112 -12.81 1.10 -15.26
C TRP A 112 -12.64 -0.02 -14.23
N VAL A 113 -11.47 -0.67 -14.18
CA VAL A 113 -11.18 -1.73 -13.20
C VAL A 113 -11.25 -1.19 -11.77
N SER A 114 -10.64 -0.03 -11.49
CA SER A 114 -10.71 0.60 -10.18
C SER A 114 -12.14 0.92 -9.75
N LEU A 115 -12.96 1.47 -10.65
CA LEU A 115 -14.37 1.75 -10.36
C LEU A 115 -15.17 0.47 -10.16
N PHE A 116 -14.97 -0.52 -11.03
CA PHE A 116 -15.64 -1.82 -10.94
C PHE A 116 -15.35 -2.49 -9.59
N LEU A 117 -14.08 -2.64 -9.22
CA LEU A 117 -13.69 -3.23 -7.93
C LEU A 117 -14.24 -2.40 -6.77
N GLY A 118 -14.13 -1.06 -6.84
CA GLY A 118 -14.60 -0.15 -5.78
C GLY A 118 -16.09 -0.30 -5.50
N PHE A 119 -16.92 -0.23 -6.54
CA PHE A 119 -18.37 -0.33 -6.38
C PHE A 119 -18.81 -1.69 -5.84
N HIS A 120 -18.24 -2.80 -6.33
CA HIS A 120 -18.68 -4.12 -5.94
C HIS A 120 -18.12 -4.54 -4.57
N THR A 121 -16.84 -4.30 -4.29
CA THR A 121 -16.23 -4.68 -3.01
C THR A 121 -16.83 -3.88 -1.86
N LEU A 122 -16.91 -2.55 -1.98
CA LEU A 122 -17.54 -1.73 -0.94
C LEU A 122 -19.04 -2.02 -0.84
N GLY A 123 -19.72 -2.22 -1.98
CA GLY A 123 -21.14 -2.57 -2.01
C GLY A 123 -21.46 -3.85 -1.25
N LEU A 124 -20.63 -4.89 -1.41
CA LEU A 124 -20.78 -6.15 -0.68
C LEU A 124 -20.50 -6.00 0.82
N TYR A 125 -19.43 -5.27 1.19
CA TYR A 125 -19.15 -4.97 2.60
C TYR A 125 -20.31 -4.23 3.27
N VAL A 126 -20.83 -3.17 2.63
CA VAL A 126 -21.96 -2.40 3.15
C VAL A 126 -23.24 -3.24 3.22
N HIS A 127 -23.53 -4.07 2.20
CA HIS A 127 -24.64 -5.02 2.24
C HIS A 127 -24.52 -5.94 3.45
N ASN A 128 -23.35 -6.55 3.65
CA ASN A 128 -23.09 -7.47 4.75
C ASN A 128 -23.21 -6.79 6.12
N ASP A 129 -22.69 -5.56 6.28
CA ASP A 129 -22.89 -4.77 7.50
C ASP A 129 -24.37 -4.51 7.80
N VAL A 130 -25.16 -4.13 6.79
CA VAL A 130 -26.58 -3.81 6.97
C VAL A 130 -27.38 -5.03 7.38
N VAL A 131 -27.21 -6.17 6.71
CA VAL A 131 -27.96 -7.39 7.06
C VAL A 131 -27.51 -7.96 8.41
N GLN A 132 -26.23 -7.80 8.77
CA GLN A 132 -25.72 -8.13 10.10
C GLN A 132 -26.36 -7.25 11.18
N ALA A 133 -26.43 -5.93 10.94
CA ALA A 133 -27.05 -4.99 11.85
C ALA A 133 -28.55 -5.24 12.06
N PHE A 134 -29.25 -5.78 11.05
CA PHE A 134 -30.64 -6.20 11.15
C PHE A 134 -30.85 -7.58 11.80
N GLY A 135 -29.78 -8.24 12.25
CA GLY A 135 -29.87 -9.54 12.91
C GLY A 135 -30.21 -10.69 11.95
N THR A 136 -29.92 -10.53 10.65
CA THR A 136 -30.12 -11.55 9.61
C THR A 136 -28.78 -11.90 8.93
N PRO A 137 -27.80 -12.47 9.67
CA PRO A 137 -26.48 -12.83 9.14
C PRO A 137 -26.53 -13.81 7.95
N GLU A 138 -27.55 -14.66 7.89
CA GLU A 138 -27.75 -15.65 6.82
C GLU A 138 -28.05 -15.01 5.45
N LYS A 139 -28.37 -13.71 5.42
CA LYS A 139 -28.61 -12.93 4.19
C LYS A 139 -27.36 -12.22 3.68
N GLN A 140 -26.21 -12.42 4.33
CA GLN A 140 -24.94 -11.95 3.80
C GLN A 140 -24.64 -12.62 2.46
N ILE A 141 -23.94 -11.90 1.59
CA ILE A 141 -23.42 -12.47 0.34
C ILE A 141 -22.01 -12.97 0.62
N LEU A 142 -21.90 -14.29 0.77
CA LEU A 142 -20.66 -14.99 1.09
C LEU A 142 -20.17 -15.74 -0.15
N ILE A 143 -19.13 -15.21 -0.80
CA ILE A 143 -18.57 -15.77 -2.02
C ILE A 143 -17.31 -16.56 -1.65
N GLU A 144 -17.31 -17.86 -1.93
CA GLU A 144 -16.14 -18.71 -1.73
C GLU A 144 -15.02 -18.39 -2.75
N PRO A 145 -13.75 -18.26 -2.32
CA PRO A 145 -12.63 -18.05 -3.22
C PRO A 145 -12.20 -19.34 -3.92
N VAL A 146 -13.11 -19.95 -4.68
CA VAL A 146 -12.94 -21.28 -5.31
C VAL A 146 -11.69 -21.39 -6.17
N PHE A 147 -11.29 -20.31 -6.87
CA PHE A 147 -10.06 -20.31 -7.67
C PHE A 147 -8.80 -20.41 -6.80
N ALA A 148 -8.77 -19.74 -5.66
CA ALA A 148 -7.64 -19.83 -4.75
C ALA A 148 -7.65 -21.16 -3.98
N GLN A 149 -8.81 -21.68 -3.59
CA GLN A 149 -8.95 -23.02 -2.99
C GLN A 149 -8.49 -24.11 -3.97
N TRP A 150 -8.81 -23.96 -5.26
CA TRP A 150 -8.33 -24.82 -6.33
C TRP A 150 -6.79 -24.79 -6.45
N ILE A 151 -6.15 -23.63 -6.30
CA ILE A 151 -4.68 -23.54 -6.27
C ILE A 151 -4.11 -24.28 -5.04
N GLN A 152 -4.73 -24.15 -3.87
CA GLN A 152 -4.28 -24.89 -2.68
C GLN A 152 -4.39 -26.40 -2.90
N ALA A 153 -5.47 -26.87 -3.52
CA ALA A 153 -5.66 -28.27 -3.86
C ALA A 153 -4.68 -28.76 -4.94
N ALA A 154 -4.42 -27.96 -5.98
CA ALA A 154 -3.41 -28.23 -6.99
C ALA A 154 -2.02 -28.46 -6.37
N GLN A 155 -1.75 -27.83 -5.22
CA GLN A 155 -0.52 -27.98 -4.45
C GLN A 155 -0.57 -29.10 -3.40
N GLY A 156 -1.66 -29.89 -3.33
CA GLY A 156 -1.73 -31.07 -2.47
C GLY A 156 -2.51 -30.89 -1.16
N LYS A 157 -3.21 -29.76 -0.98
CA LYS A 157 -4.10 -29.57 0.17
C LYS A 157 -5.41 -30.34 -0.02
N SER A 158 -5.69 -31.30 0.85
CA SER A 158 -6.84 -32.21 0.72
C SER A 158 -8.15 -31.65 1.27
N LEU A 159 -8.09 -30.58 2.07
CA LEU A 159 -9.23 -30.01 2.83
C LEU A 159 -10.47 -29.71 1.96
N TYR A 160 -10.29 -29.25 0.72
CA TYR A 160 -11.38 -28.78 -0.14
C TYR A 160 -12.02 -29.88 -0.99
N GLY A 161 -11.51 -31.11 -0.96
CA GLY A 161 -12.08 -32.24 -1.71
C GLY A 161 -11.91 -32.18 -3.23
N PHE A 162 -11.06 -31.28 -3.74
CA PHE A 162 -10.65 -31.28 -5.14
C PHE A 162 -9.59 -32.36 -5.39
N ASP A 163 -9.88 -33.32 -6.27
CA ASP A 163 -8.98 -34.42 -6.66
C ASP A 163 -8.25 -34.08 -7.97
N LEU A 164 -7.16 -33.30 -7.89
CA LEU A 164 -6.39 -32.87 -9.07
C LEU A 164 -4.91 -32.62 -8.76
N LEU A 165 -4.04 -32.86 -9.75
CA LEU A 165 -2.59 -32.66 -9.63
C LEU A 165 -2.04 -33.28 -8.33
N LEU A 166 -1.42 -32.48 -7.45
CA LEU A 166 -0.74 -33.00 -6.26
C LEU A 166 -1.69 -33.48 -5.15
N SER A 167 -2.98 -33.11 -5.17
CA SER A 167 -3.96 -33.70 -4.23
C SER A 167 -4.45 -35.08 -4.66
N SER A 168 -4.21 -35.46 -5.92
CA SER A 168 -4.60 -36.76 -6.47
C SER A 168 -3.43 -37.74 -6.50
N SER A 169 -3.52 -38.81 -5.71
CA SER A 169 -2.49 -39.86 -5.67
C SER A 169 -2.36 -40.64 -6.99
N ALA A 170 -3.40 -40.60 -7.82
CA ALA A 170 -3.42 -41.23 -9.14
C ALA A 170 -2.78 -40.35 -10.25
N SER A 171 -2.44 -39.08 -9.95
CA SER A 171 -1.91 -38.19 -10.97
C SER A 171 -0.44 -38.49 -11.29
N SER A 172 -0.07 -38.31 -12.57
CA SER A 172 1.33 -38.43 -12.99
C SER A 172 2.24 -37.42 -12.28
N ALA A 173 1.72 -36.24 -11.92
CA ALA A 173 2.46 -35.22 -11.18
C ALA A 173 2.82 -35.70 -9.76
N PHE A 174 1.87 -36.36 -9.09
CA PHE A 174 2.10 -36.99 -7.80
C PHE A 174 3.14 -38.10 -7.90
N SER A 175 2.96 -39.04 -8.84
CA SER A 175 3.91 -40.15 -9.03
C SER A 175 5.33 -39.67 -9.36
N ALA A 176 5.48 -38.59 -10.13
CA ALA A 176 6.77 -38.03 -10.48
C ALA A 176 7.49 -37.33 -9.31
N GLY A 177 6.74 -36.73 -8.37
CA GLY A 177 7.31 -36.00 -7.23
C GLY A 177 7.55 -36.84 -5.97
N GLN A 178 6.98 -38.04 -5.89
CA GLN A 178 6.86 -38.83 -4.66
C GLN A 178 8.20 -39.23 -3.99
N SER A 179 9.32 -39.22 -4.73
CA SER A 179 10.58 -39.80 -4.27
C SER A 179 11.46 -38.90 -3.39
N LEU A 180 11.32 -37.57 -3.44
CA LEU A 180 12.25 -36.67 -2.74
C LEU A 180 11.54 -35.60 -1.90
N TRP A 181 10.90 -34.61 -2.52
CA TRP A 181 10.37 -33.43 -1.83
C TRP A 181 8.87 -33.54 -1.51
N LEU A 182 8.11 -34.31 -2.30
CA LEU A 182 6.65 -34.32 -2.22
C LEU A 182 6.10 -34.88 -0.90
N PRO A 183 6.64 -35.96 -0.29
CA PRO A 183 6.11 -36.44 0.98
C PRO A 183 6.17 -35.39 2.09
N GLY A 184 7.32 -34.73 2.27
CA GLY A 184 7.47 -33.66 3.27
C GLY A 184 6.63 -32.42 2.95
N TRP A 185 6.47 -32.08 1.67
CA TRP A 185 5.57 -31.01 1.24
C TRP A 185 4.11 -31.30 1.58
N LEU A 186 3.63 -32.51 1.29
CA LEU A 186 2.25 -32.92 1.56
C LEU A 186 1.95 -33.01 3.06
N GLU A 187 2.93 -33.43 3.86
CA GLU A 187 2.85 -33.37 5.32
C GLU A 187 2.71 -31.91 5.79
N ALA A 188 3.56 -31.02 5.29
CA ALA A 188 3.55 -29.62 5.69
C ALA A 188 2.26 -28.88 5.28
N ILE A 189 1.80 -29.00 4.03
CA ILE A 189 0.63 -28.26 3.52
C ILE A 189 -0.70 -28.71 4.13
N ASN A 190 -0.77 -29.95 4.64
CA ASN A 190 -1.96 -30.48 5.31
C ASN A 190 -1.88 -30.36 6.84
N ASN A 191 -0.79 -29.82 7.39
CA ASN A 191 -0.67 -29.54 8.81
C ASN A 191 -1.30 -28.17 9.14
N SER A 192 -2.32 -28.17 10.00
CA SER A 192 -3.03 -26.95 10.44
C SER A 192 -2.26 -26.10 11.46
N GLN A 193 -1.08 -26.52 11.91
CA GLN A 193 -0.27 -25.83 12.92
C GLN A 193 0.76 -24.87 12.31
N ASN A 194 0.83 -24.73 10.98
CA ASN A 194 1.74 -23.81 10.31
C ASN A 194 0.98 -22.82 9.41
N SER A 195 1.72 -21.89 8.79
CA SER A 195 1.17 -20.86 7.91
C SER A 195 1.25 -21.19 6.41
N LEU A 196 1.60 -22.43 6.05
CA LEU A 196 1.73 -22.86 4.66
C LEU A 196 0.33 -23.09 4.07
N PHE A 197 -0.06 -22.23 3.12
CA PHE A 197 -1.40 -22.27 2.49
C PHE A 197 -2.54 -22.34 3.51
N LEU A 198 -2.65 -21.30 4.35
CA LEU A 198 -3.75 -21.15 5.30
C LEU A 198 -5.12 -21.36 4.63
N THR A 199 -6.06 -21.96 5.35
CA THR A 199 -7.43 -22.11 4.88
C THR A 199 -8.04 -20.74 4.60
N ILE A 200 -8.71 -20.62 3.46
CA ILE A 200 -9.34 -19.39 2.98
C ILE A 200 -10.83 -19.58 2.73
N GLY A 201 -11.60 -18.53 3.00
CA GLY A 201 -13.06 -18.48 2.83
C GLY A 201 -13.58 -17.10 2.38
N PRO A 202 -14.86 -16.79 2.62
CA PRO A 202 -15.50 -15.57 2.11
C PRO A 202 -14.89 -14.25 2.59
N GLY A 203 -14.43 -14.22 3.84
CA GLY A 203 -13.69 -13.09 4.39
C GLY A 203 -12.42 -12.77 3.62
N ASP A 204 -11.65 -13.82 3.30
CA ASP A 204 -10.46 -13.71 2.46
C ASP A 204 -10.80 -13.23 1.05
N PHE A 205 -11.89 -13.71 0.46
CA PHE A 205 -12.33 -13.29 -0.87
C PHE A 205 -12.53 -11.77 -0.94
N LEU A 206 -13.29 -11.19 0.01
CA LEU A 206 -13.61 -9.76 -0.01
C LEU A 206 -12.36 -8.89 0.17
N VAL A 207 -11.49 -9.25 1.11
CA VAL A 207 -10.28 -8.46 1.37
C VAL A 207 -9.26 -8.57 0.24
N HIS A 208 -9.16 -9.71 -0.45
CA HIS A 208 -8.32 -9.81 -1.66
C HIS A 208 -8.84 -8.90 -2.78
N HIS A 209 -10.16 -8.70 -2.91
CA HIS A 209 -10.72 -7.73 -3.86
C HIS A 209 -10.48 -6.28 -3.41
N ALA A 210 -10.47 -5.99 -2.11
CA ALA A 210 -10.07 -4.69 -1.59
C ALA A 210 -8.58 -4.40 -1.86
N ILE A 211 -7.70 -5.41 -1.68
CA ILE A 211 -6.29 -5.32 -2.04
C ILE A 211 -6.14 -5.09 -3.55
N ALA A 212 -6.89 -5.82 -4.38
CA ALA A 212 -6.89 -5.62 -5.83
C ALA A 212 -7.34 -4.19 -6.20
N LEU A 213 -8.38 -3.65 -5.55
CA LEU A 213 -8.82 -2.27 -5.72
C LEU A 213 -7.68 -1.28 -5.41
N GLY A 214 -7.01 -1.47 -4.28
CA GLY A 214 -5.90 -0.62 -3.85
C GLY A 214 -4.74 -0.66 -4.85
N LEU A 215 -4.33 -1.85 -5.30
CA LEU A 215 -3.26 -2.04 -6.28
C LEU A 215 -3.59 -1.39 -7.64
N HIS A 216 -4.80 -1.62 -8.17
CA HIS A 216 -5.21 -1.03 -9.46
C HIS A 216 -5.33 0.48 -9.38
N THR A 217 -5.86 1.03 -8.27
CA THR A 217 -6.01 2.48 -8.10
C THR A 217 -4.66 3.17 -7.89
N THR A 218 -3.77 2.58 -7.10
CA THR A 218 -2.39 3.07 -6.97
C THR A 218 -1.67 3.05 -8.32
N THR A 219 -1.80 1.96 -9.08
CA THR A 219 -1.23 1.82 -10.43
C THR A 219 -1.82 2.84 -11.40
N LEU A 220 -3.14 3.07 -11.37
CA LEU A 220 -3.81 4.09 -12.18
C LEU A 220 -3.19 5.47 -11.97
N ILE A 221 -3.03 5.88 -10.71
CA ILE A 221 -2.49 7.21 -10.38
C ILE A 221 -1.05 7.33 -10.87
N LEU A 222 -0.21 6.33 -10.60
CA LEU A 222 1.20 6.33 -11.00
C LEU A 222 1.38 6.28 -12.52
N VAL A 223 0.67 5.39 -13.21
CA VAL A 223 0.72 5.24 -14.68
C VAL A 223 0.19 6.51 -15.35
N LYS A 224 -0.97 7.03 -14.93
CA LYS A 224 -1.50 8.27 -15.48
C LYS A 224 -0.55 9.45 -15.25
N GLY A 225 0.06 9.53 -14.07
CA GLY A 225 1.10 10.51 -13.75
C GLY A 225 2.29 10.46 -14.71
N ALA A 226 2.78 9.25 -15.02
CA ALA A 226 3.89 9.05 -15.94
C ALA A 226 3.53 9.32 -17.42
N LEU A 227 2.37 8.84 -17.89
CA LEU A 227 1.95 8.97 -19.29
C LEU A 227 1.49 10.41 -19.66
N ASP A 228 0.99 11.18 -18.69
CA ASP A 228 0.66 12.61 -18.86
C ASP A 228 1.79 13.55 -18.43
N ALA A 229 2.96 13.01 -18.09
CA ALA A 229 4.09 13.80 -17.58
C ALA A 229 4.63 14.81 -18.61
N ARG A 230 4.66 14.43 -19.89
CA ARG A 230 5.13 15.30 -20.97
C ARG A 230 4.10 16.34 -21.42
N GLY A 231 2.82 16.06 -21.21
CA GLY A 231 1.73 16.92 -21.66
C GLY A 231 0.38 16.22 -21.57
N SER A 232 -0.67 17.01 -21.31
CA SER A 232 -2.06 16.60 -21.38
C SER A 232 -2.89 17.66 -22.14
N LYS A 233 -4.18 17.41 -22.38
CA LYS A 233 -5.04 18.41 -23.03
C LYS A 233 -5.13 19.73 -22.24
N LEU A 234 -5.05 19.66 -20.91
CA LEU A 234 -5.15 20.83 -20.03
C LEU A 234 -3.85 21.65 -19.98
N MET A 235 -2.70 21.00 -20.09
CA MET A 235 -1.37 21.60 -20.10
C MET A 235 -0.47 20.82 -21.09
N PRO A 236 -0.47 21.20 -22.38
CA PRO A 236 0.23 20.46 -23.42
C PRO A 236 1.77 20.53 -23.33
N ASP A 237 2.28 21.62 -22.78
CA ASP A 237 3.69 21.99 -22.63
C ASP A 237 4.30 21.58 -21.28
N LYS A 238 3.67 20.61 -20.59
CA LYS A 238 4.06 20.21 -19.22
C LYS A 238 5.54 19.81 -19.08
N LYS A 239 6.11 19.17 -20.10
CA LYS A 239 7.53 18.79 -20.12
C LYS A 239 8.48 19.97 -19.86
N ASP A 240 8.09 21.19 -20.25
CA ASP A 240 8.94 22.38 -20.18
C ASP A 240 9.06 22.91 -18.74
N PHE A 241 8.18 22.48 -17.83
CA PHE A 241 8.15 22.85 -16.42
C PHE A 241 8.86 21.84 -15.50
N GLY A 242 9.28 20.70 -16.04
CA GLY A 242 9.94 19.64 -15.28
C GLY A 242 8.99 18.77 -14.46
N TYR A 243 9.56 17.98 -13.54
CA TYR A 243 8.82 16.96 -12.78
C TYR A 243 7.96 17.53 -11.64
N SER A 244 8.46 18.55 -10.96
CA SER A 244 7.86 19.09 -9.73
C SER A 244 7.68 20.60 -9.85
N PHE A 245 6.42 21.03 -9.90
CA PHE A 245 6.04 22.43 -9.95
C PHE A 245 4.64 22.60 -9.32
N PRO A 246 4.26 23.80 -8.83
CA PRO A 246 3.06 23.97 -8.00
C PRO A 246 1.72 23.71 -8.72
N CYS A 247 1.55 24.40 -9.85
CA CYS A 247 0.40 24.43 -10.75
C CYS A 247 0.76 25.31 -11.96
N ASP A 248 -0.15 25.42 -12.94
CA ASP A 248 -0.10 26.39 -14.04
C ASP A 248 -1.21 27.46 -13.88
N GLY A 249 -1.31 27.99 -12.66
CA GLY A 249 -2.25 29.04 -12.27
C GLY A 249 -3.73 28.61 -12.13
N PRO A 250 -4.59 29.54 -11.68
CA PRO A 250 -6.02 29.29 -11.47
C PRO A 250 -6.86 29.35 -12.77
N GLY A 251 -6.26 29.72 -13.90
CA GLY A 251 -6.94 29.77 -15.19
C GLY A 251 -7.40 28.39 -15.69
N ARG A 252 -8.19 28.36 -16.77
CA ARG A 252 -8.67 27.13 -17.45
C ARG A 252 -9.42 26.16 -16.52
N GLY A 253 -10.07 26.67 -15.48
CA GLY A 253 -10.81 25.87 -14.49
C GLY A 253 -9.98 25.43 -13.27
N GLY A 254 -8.70 25.82 -13.20
CA GLY A 254 -7.78 25.47 -12.12
C GLY A 254 -6.86 24.30 -12.47
N THR A 255 -5.58 24.42 -12.11
CA THR A 255 -4.53 23.42 -12.45
C THR A 255 -3.77 22.93 -11.21
N CYS A 256 -4.45 22.91 -10.06
CA CYS A 256 -3.89 22.35 -8.83
C CYS A 256 -3.49 20.88 -9.04
N ASP A 257 -2.37 20.48 -8.45
CA ASP A 257 -1.89 19.09 -8.43
C ASP A 257 -1.72 18.46 -9.84
N ILE A 258 -1.31 19.26 -10.83
CA ILE A 258 -1.21 18.83 -12.24
C ILE A 258 0.15 18.20 -12.61
N SER A 259 1.20 18.40 -11.80
CA SER A 259 2.54 17.91 -12.11
C SER A 259 2.65 16.38 -11.96
N ALA A 260 3.68 15.77 -12.54
CA ALA A 260 3.92 14.34 -12.37
C ALA A 260 4.34 14.00 -10.92
N TYR A 261 5.01 14.93 -10.23
CA TYR A 261 5.28 14.82 -8.80
C TYR A 261 3.99 14.76 -7.97
N ASP A 262 2.97 15.54 -8.33
CA ASP A 262 1.71 15.54 -7.60
C ASP A 262 0.96 14.20 -7.74
N ALA A 263 1.10 13.53 -8.89
CA ALA A 263 0.60 12.16 -9.06
C ALA A 263 1.34 11.16 -8.14
N PHE A 264 2.67 11.28 -8.00
CA PHE A 264 3.42 10.50 -7.01
C PHE A 264 2.90 10.78 -5.59
N TYR A 265 2.76 12.05 -5.21
CA TYR A 265 2.23 12.47 -3.90
C TYR A 265 0.86 11.84 -3.61
N LEU A 266 -0.08 11.86 -4.57
CA LEU A 266 -1.39 11.24 -4.44
C LEU A 266 -1.32 9.71 -4.36
N ALA A 267 -0.40 9.09 -5.11
CA ALA A 267 -0.22 7.64 -5.11
C ALA A 267 0.31 7.12 -3.77
N VAL A 268 1.12 7.88 -3.04
CA VAL A 268 1.62 7.44 -1.73
C VAL A 268 0.49 7.25 -0.71
N PHE A 269 -0.57 8.08 -0.73
CA PHE A 269 -1.74 7.85 0.13
C PHE A 269 -2.43 6.52 -0.19
N TRP A 270 -2.61 6.23 -1.48
CA TRP A 270 -3.21 4.98 -1.94
C TRP A 270 -2.31 3.77 -1.64
N MET A 271 -1.00 3.92 -1.76
CA MET A 271 -0.03 2.90 -1.39
C MET A 271 -0.13 2.58 0.10
N LEU A 272 -0.06 3.60 0.98
CA LEU A 272 -0.17 3.41 2.43
C LEU A 272 -1.48 2.71 2.80
N ASN A 273 -2.59 3.13 2.19
CA ASN A 273 -3.90 2.51 2.40
C ASN A 273 -3.95 1.05 1.91
N THR A 274 -3.39 0.77 0.73
CA THR A 274 -3.35 -0.58 0.14
C THR A 274 -2.52 -1.52 1.00
N ILE A 275 -1.31 -1.10 1.39
CA ILE A 275 -0.45 -1.89 2.27
C ILE A 275 -1.08 -2.03 3.66
N GLY A 276 -1.76 -1.00 4.16
CA GLY A 276 -2.56 -1.06 5.38
C GLY A 276 -3.60 -2.18 5.34
N TRP A 277 -4.39 -2.27 4.25
CA TRP A 277 -5.35 -3.37 4.06
C TRP A 277 -4.67 -4.74 4.02
N VAL A 278 -3.54 -4.87 3.32
CA VAL A 278 -2.74 -6.12 3.26
C VAL A 278 -2.26 -6.52 4.66
N THR A 279 -1.67 -5.60 5.41
CA THR A 279 -1.12 -5.91 6.73
C THR A 279 -2.21 -6.11 7.79
N PHE A 280 -3.32 -5.37 7.71
CA PHE A 280 -4.47 -5.58 8.60
C PHE A 280 -5.05 -6.97 8.43
N TYR A 281 -5.25 -7.38 7.17
CA TYR A 281 -5.68 -8.72 6.82
C TYR A 281 -4.73 -9.79 7.36
N TRP A 282 -3.45 -9.68 7.00
CA TRP A 282 -2.45 -10.66 7.41
C TRP A 282 -2.38 -10.78 8.94
N HIS A 283 -2.34 -9.65 9.64
CA HIS A 283 -2.21 -9.62 11.09
C HIS A 283 -3.46 -10.17 11.78
N TRP A 284 -4.67 -9.77 11.36
CA TRP A 284 -5.89 -10.30 11.98
C TRP A 284 -6.04 -11.80 11.76
N LYS A 285 -5.79 -12.28 10.53
CA LYS A 285 -5.84 -13.70 10.22
C LYS A 285 -4.84 -14.51 11.05
N HIS A 286 -3.63 -14.01 11.26
CA HIS A 286 -2.65 -14.70 12.09
C HIS A 286 -2.97 -14.62 13.58
N LEU A 287 -3.49 -13.50 14.08
CA LEU A 287 -3.92 -13.38 15.48
C LEU A 287 -4.97 -14.42 15.84
N THR A 288 -5.98 -14.65 14.99
CA THR A 288 -7.03 -15.63 15.25
C THR A 288 -6.51 -17.07 15.17
N LEU A 289 -5.56 -17.35 14.27
CA LEU A 289 -4.85 -18.63 14.21
C LEU A 289 -4.03 -18.90 15.48
N TRP A 290 -3.23 -17.94 15.92
CA TRP A 290 -2.39 -18.07 17.12
C TRP A 290 -3.21 -18.17 18.41
N GLN A 291 -4.43 -17.60 18.42
CA GLN A 291 -5.39 -17.77 19.53
C GLN A 291 -6.14 -19.11 19.49
N GLY A 292 -6.02 -19.88 18.41
CA GLY A 292 -6.82 -21.09 18.21
C GLY A 292 -8.31 -20.82 17.96
N ASN A 293 -8.69 -19.60 17.58
CA ASN A 293 -10.08 -19.17 17.36
C ASN A 293 -10.29 -18.62 15.93
N VAL A 294 -10.07 -19.47 14.93
CA VAL A 294 -10.12 -19.10 13.51
C VAL A 294 -11.51 -18.60 13.09
N SER A 295 -12.58 -19.16 13.69
CA SER A 295 -13.96 -18.77 13.38
C SER A 295 -14.24 -17.29 13.60
N GLN A 296 -13.53 -16.63 14.53
CA GLN A 296 -13.66 -15.18 14.71
C GLN A 296 -13.36 -14.43 13.42
N PHE A 297 -12.29 -14.79 12.71
CA PHE A 297 -11.96 -14.16 11.43
C PHE A 297 -12.98 -14.56 10.37
N ASP A 298 -13.28 -15.85 10.25
CA ASP A 298 -14.16 -16.37 9.19
C ASP A 298 -15.57 -15.76 9.25
N GLU A 299 -16.11 -15.54 10.45
CA GLU A 299 -17.44 -14.98 10.67
C GLU A 299 -17.47 -13.45 10.67
N SER A 300 -16.42 -12.79 11.16
CA SER A 300 -16.44 -11.32 11.38
C SER A 300 -15.74 -10.51 10.29
N SER A 301 -14.91 -11.12 9.44
CA SER A 301 -14.18 -10.39 8.40
C SER A 301 -15.02 -10.07 7.16
N THR A 302 -16.25 -10.58 7.06
CA THR A 302 -17.16 -10.40 5.91
C THR A 302 -17.90 -9.06 5.92
N TYR A 303 -17.84 -8.31 7.02
CA TYR A 303 -18.48 -7.00 7.22
C TYR A 303 -17.53 -6.04 7.96
N LEU A 304 -17.60 -4.74 7.71
CA LEU A 304 -16.61 -3.76 8.20
C LEU A 304 -16.68 -3.55 9.72
N MET A 305 -17.86 -3.69 10.33
CA MET A 305 -17.99 -3.56 11.78
C MET A 305 -17.18 -4.64 12.52
N GLY A 306 -16.98 -5.82 11.94
CA GLY A 306 -16.12 -6.85 12.52
C GLY A 306 -14.65 -6.42 12.52
N TRP A 307 -14.16 -5.83 11.42
CA TRP A 307 -12.80 -5.24 11.37
C TRP A 307 -12.62 -4.12 12.41
N LEU A 308 -13.64 -3.30 12.63
CA LEU A 308 -13.56 -2.24 13.64
C LEU A 308 -13.57 -2.80 15.07
N ARG A 309 -14.53 -3.68 15.38
CA ARG A 309 -14.77 -4.18 16.74
C ARG A 309 -13.78 -5.26 17.15
N ASP A 310 -13.67 -6.31 16.34
CA ASP A 310 -12.99 -7.56 16.72
C ASP A 310 -11.51 -7.56 16.36
N TYR A 311 -11.11 -6.68 15.44
CA TYR A 311 -9.70 -6.42 15.15
C TYR A 311 -9.18 -5.16 15.84
N LEU A 312 -9.59 -3.97 15.40
CA LEU A 312 -8.97 -2.72 15.88
C LEU A 312 -9.26 -2.47 17.36
N TRP A 313 -10.53 -2.47 17.76
CA TRP A 313 -10.93 -2.16 19.13
C TRP A 313 -10.45 -3.25 20.10
N LEU A 314 -10.81 -4.52 19.85
CA LEU A 314 -10.49 -5.63 20.76
C LEU A 314 -8.98 -5.81 21.00
N ASN A 315 -8.15 -5.67 19.95
CA ASN A 315 -6.71 -5.87 20.08
C ASN A 315 -5.97 -4.62 20.57
N SER A 316 -6.61 -3.45 20.62
CA SER A 316 -6.04 -2.24 21.21
C SER A 316 -6.03 -2.24 22.74
N SER A 317 -6.78 -3.13 23.39
CA SER A 317 -6.99 -3.11 24.85
C SER A 317 -5.69 -3.15 25.67
N GLN A 318 -4.75 -4.05 25.34
CA GLN A 318 -3.47 -4.13 26.06
C GLN A 318 -2.55 -2.94 25.75
N LEU A 319 -2.56 -2.49 24.49
CA LEU A 319 -1.78 -1.33 24.05
C LEU A 319 -2.17 -0.07 24.84
N ILE A 320 -3.46 0.26 24.90
CA ILE A 320 -3.91 1.50 25.57
C ILE A 320 -3.78 1.44 27.09
N ASN A 321 -3.61 0.24 27.66
CA ASN A 321 -3.32 0.03 29.08
C ASN A 321 -1.81 -0.13 29.37
N GLY A 322 -0.93 0.16 28.42
CA GLY A 322 0.52 0.14 28.64
C GLY A 322 0.96 1.09 29.76
N TYR A 323 0.23 2.20 29.94
CA TYR A 323 0.25 3.02 31.15
C TYR A 323 -1.18 3.50 31.45
N ASN A 324 -1.54 3.57 32.73
CA ASN A 324 -2.84 4.04 33.20
C ASN A 324 -2.69 4.68 34.61
N PRO A 325 -3.74 5.24 35.22
CA PRO A 325 -3.63 5.89 36.53
C PRO A 325 -3.12 4.99 37.68
N PHE A 326 -3.16 3.67 37.51
CA PHE A 326 -2.74 2.70 38.53
C PHE A 326 -1.29 2.23 38.36
N GLY A 327 -0.65 2.49 37.21
CA GLY A 327 0.73 2.09 36.95
C GLY A 327 1.08 2.00 35.47
N MET A 328 2.24 1.42 35.18
CA MET A 328 2.75 1.21 33.82
C MET A 328 3.36 -0.20 33.69
N ASN A 329 3.43 -0.70 32.46
CA ASN A 329 4.08 -1.96 32.12
C ASN A 329 5.04 -1.80 30.93
N SER A 330 5.62 -2.90 30.45
CA SER A 330 6.57 -2.93 29.33
C SER A 330 6.00 -2.41 28.01
N LEU A 331 4.66 -2.35 27.84
CA LEU A 331 3.99 -1.81 26.65
C LEU A 331 3.83 -0.28 26.68
N SER A 332 4.20 0.38 27.79
CA SER A 332 4.08 1.85 27.94
C SER A 332 4.74 2.65 26.82
N VAL A 333 5.90 2.20 26.32
CA VAL A 333 6.58 2.83 25.19
C VAL A 333 5.75 2.75 23.90
N TRP A 334 5.09 1.61 23.66
CA TRP A 334 4.23 1.44 22.50
C TRP A 334 2.94 2.24 22.63
N ALA A 335 2.34 2.31 23.82
CA ALA A 335 1.21 3.19 24.08
C ALA A 335 1.53 4.66 23.78
N TRP A 336 2.73 5.11 24.17
CA TRP A 336 3.20 6.46 23.88
C TRP A 336 3.45 6.69 22.39
N ILE A 337 4.15 5.75 21.71
CA ILE A 337 4.40 5.82 20.26
C ILE A 337 3.07 5.80 19.50
N PHE A 338 2.07 5.06 19.96
CA PHE A 338 0.74 5.02 19.33
C PHE A 338 0.07 6.40 19.34
N LEU A 339 0.06 7.10 20.48
CA LEU A 339 -0.45 8.47 20.55
C LEU A 339 0.41 9.46 19.77
N PHE A 340 1.74 9.30 19.82
CA PHE A 340 2.67 10.12 19.04
C PHE A 340 2.42 9.96 17.54
N GLY A 341 2.19 8.74 17.06
CA GLY A 341 1.82 8.46 15.68
C GLY A 341 0.55 9.19 15.26
N HIS A 342 -0.49 9.16 16.11
CA HIS A 342 -1.73 9.93 15.88
C HIS A 342 -1.48 11.45 15.81
N LEU A 343 -0.65 11.99 16.72
CA LEU A 343 -0.28 13.40 16.72
C LEU A 343 0.45 13.78 15.42
N VAL A 344 1.46 13.02 15.02
CA VAL A 344 2.23 13.27 13.80
C VAL A 344 1.35 13.15 12.56
N TYR A 345 0.48 12.13 12.51
CA TYR A 345 -0.48 11.94 11.43
C TYR A 345 -1.42 13.15 11.30
N ALA A 346 -2.07 13.57 12.39
CA ALA A 346 -2.96 14.72 12.40
C ALA A 346 -2.24 16.04 12.12
N THR A 347 -0.98 16.19 12.54
CA THR A 347 -0.14 17.35 12.19
C THR A 347 0.07 17.43 10.68
N GLY A 348 0.17 16.29 9.99
CA GLY A 348 0.21 16.25 8.52
C GLY A 348 -0.99 16.95 7.88
N PHE A 349 -2.19 16.78 8.43
CA PHE A 349 -3.42 17.38 7.90
C PHE A 349 -3.39 18.91 7.91
N MET A 350 -2.66 19.54 8.85
CA MET A 350 -2.45 20.99 8.84
C MET A 350 -1.84 21.45 7.51
N PHE A 351 -0.79 20.76 7.04
CA PHE A 351 -0.10 21.10 5.79
C PHE A 351 -0.86 20.67 4.53
N LEU A 352 -1.68 19.62 4.62
CA LEU A 352 -2.42 19.07 3.48
C LEU A 352 -3.73 19.81 3.20
N ILE A 353 -4.39 20.34 4.23
CA ILE A 353 -5.67 21.05 4.12
C ILE A 353 -5.45 22.55 3.95
N SER A 354 -4.68 23.18 4.84
CA SER A 354 -4.47 24.63 4.79
C SER A 354 -3.31 24.98 3.85
N TRP A 355 -3.55 25.90 2.92
CA TRP A 355 -2.59 26.20 1.85
C TRP A 355 -1.79 27.47 2.13
N ARG A 356 -0.72 27.64 1.34
CA ARG A 356 0.34 28.63 1.56
C ARG A 356 -0.15 30.06 1.85
N GLY A 357 -1.17 30.55 1.14
CA GLY A 357 -1.61 31.94 1.21
C GLY A 357 -1.98 32.37 2.63
N TYR A 358 -2.76 31.56 3.33
CA TYR A 358 -3.15 31.79 4.72
C TYR A 358 -1.94 31.95 5.65
N TRP A 359 -0.95 31.06 5.53
CA TRP A 359 0.26 31.09 6.35
C TRP A 359 1.17 32.26 6.00
N GLN A 360 1.22 32.67 4.73
CA GLN A 360 2.03 33.81 4.30
C GLN A 360 1.52 35.11 4.92
N GLU A 361 0.20 35.35 4.91
CA GLU A 361 -0.40 36.53 5.55
C GLU A 361 -0.18 36.51 7.07
N LEU A 362 -0.31 35.35 7.72
CA LEU A 362 -0.01 35.23 9.15
C LEU A 362 1.46 35.56 9.47
N ILE A 363 2.41 35.04 8.69
CA ILE A 363 3.83 35.31 8.88
C ILE A 363 4.13 36.81 8.72
N GLU A 364 3.47 37.50 7.79
CA GLU A 364 3.63 38.95 7.62
C GLU A 364 3.21 39.74 8.87
N THR A 365 2.17 39.30 9.58
CA THR A 365 1.80 39.91 10.87
C THR A 365 2.85 39.66 11.96
N LEU A 366 3.51 38.48 11.96
CA LEU A 366 4.59 38.16 12.91
C LEU A 366 5.86 38.96 12.61
N VAL A 367 6.19 39.14 11.32
CA VAL A 367 7.29 40.00 10.86
C VAL A 367 7.07 41.43 11.34
N TRP A 368 5.85 41.97 11.15
CA TRP A 368 5.49 43.28 11.67
C TRP A 368 5.62 43.35 13.21
N ALA A 369 5.12 42.36 13.93
CA ALA A 369 5.20 42.34 15.39
C ALA A 369 6.65 42.30 15.89
N HIS A 370 7.52 41.51 15.26
CA HIS A 370 8.94 41.40 15.61
C HIS A 370 9.67 42.73 15.45
N GLU A 371 9.48 43.42 14.32
CA GLU A 371 10.12 44.71 14.03
C GLU A 371 9.64 45.85 14.95
N LYS A 372 8.40 45.77 15.44
CA LYS A 372 7.79 46.77 16.32
C LYS A 372 7.96 46.49 17.81
N THR A 373 8.42 45.31 18.19
CA THR A 373 8.64 44.95 19.60
C THR A 373 9.99 45.51 20.08
N PRO A 374 10.01 46.44 21.05
CA PRO A 374 11.27 46.95 21.60
C PRO A 374 12.14 45.82 22.17
N LEU A 375 13.46 45.99 22.12
CA LEU A 375 14.48 44.99 22.49
C LEU A 375 14.58 43.79 21.53
N ALA A 376 13.46 43.22 21.06
CA ALA A 376 13.46 42.16 20.07
C ALA A 376 13.93 42.66 18.69
N ASN A 377 13.59 43.90 18.34
CA ASN A 377 14.00 44.57 17.10
C ASN A 377 15.51 44.82 16.97
N LEU A 378 16.32 44.54 18.01
CA LEU A 378 17.78 44.54 17.91
C LEU A 378 18.31 43.26 17.24
N VAL A 379 17.51 42.19 17.26
CA VAL A 379 17.84 40.89 16.66
C VAL A 379 17.15 40.80 15.31
N TYR A 380 17.93 40.65 14.24
CA TYR A 380 17.42 40.54 12.87
C TYR A 380 17.61 39.13 12.33
N TRP A 381 16.66 38.67 11.53
CA TRP A 381 16.82 37.45 10.75
C TRP A 381 17.81 37.66 9.61
N LYS A 382 18.61 36.65 9.32
CA LYS A 382 19.47 36.62 8.13
C LYS A 382 18.65 36.39 6.87
N ASP A 383 17.70 35.46 6.94
CA ASP A 383 16.82 35.05 5.85
C ASP A 383 15.40 35.47 6.16
N LYS A 384 14.69 36.05 5.18
CA LYS A 384 13.33 36.55 5.39
C LYS A 384 12.37 35.38 5.70
N PRO A 385 11.60 35.45 6.80
CA PRO A 385 10.58 34.44 7.09
C PRO A 385 9.52 34.43 6.00
N VAL A 386 9.32 33.26 5.38
CA VAL A 386 8.27 33.04 4.37
C VAL A 386 7.59 31.70 4.62
N ALA A 387 6.33 31.56 4.23
CA ALA A 387 5.65 30.29 4.28
C ALA A 387 6.32 29.28 3.31
N LEU A 388 6.24 27.98 3.67
CA LEU A 388 6.68 26.88 2.81
C LEU A 388 6.09 27.03 1.40
N SER A 389 6.86 26.64 0.37
CA SER A 389 6.33 26.58 -0.98
C SER A 389 5.20 25.54 -1.07
N ILE A 390 4.35 25.65 -2.10
CA ILE A 390 3.21 24.74 -2.30
C ILE A 390 3.68 23.28 -2.38
N VAL A 391 4.71 23.00 -3.18
CA VAL A 391 5.29 21.65 -3.31
C VAL A 391 5.92 21.18 -2.00
N GLN A 392 6.64 22.06 -1.29
CA GLN A 392 7.22 21.70 0.00
C GLN A 392 6.14 21.37 1.04
N ALA A 393 5.03 22.11 1.08
CA ALA A 393 3.93 21.82 2.00
C ALA A 393 3.29 20.46 1.71
N ARG A 394 3.09 20.10 0.44
CA ARG A 394 2.65 18.74 0.03
C ARG A 394 3.61 17.67 0.53
N LEU A 395 4.92 17.85 0.31
CA LEU A 395 5.95 16.90 0.76
C LEU A 395 5.99 16.77 2.30
N VAL A 396 6.01 17.89 3.02
CA VAL A 396 6.07 17.93 4.49
C VAL A 396 4.81 17.31 5.08
N GLY A 397 3.63 17.64 4.52
CA GLY A 397 2.36 17.04 4.91
C GLY A 397 2.33 15.53 4.66
N LEU A 398 2.79 15.08 3.49
CA LEU A 398 2.89 13.65 3.16
C LEU A 398 3.89 12.93 4.05
N ALA A 399 5.01 13.55 4.42
CA ALA A 399 5.99 12.98 5.32
C ALA A 399 5.40 12.77 6.72
N HIS A 400 4.73 13.78 7.29
CA HIS A 400 4.03 13.65 8.57
C HIS A 400 2.93 12.59 8.51
N PHE A 401 2.12 12.61 7.44
CA PHE A 401 1.09 11.60 7.23
C PHE A 401 1.70 10.19 7.20
N SER A 402 2.76 9.98 6.43
CA SER A 402 3.41 8.67 6.29
C SER A 402 4.06 8.20 7.59
N VAL A 403 4.82 9.06 8.27
CA VAL A 403 5.48 8.72 9.55
C VAL A 403 4.44 8.41 10.62
N GLY A 404 3.42 9.26 10.75
CA GLY A 404 2.32 9.03 11.70
C GLY A 404 1.57 7.73 11.41
N TYR A 405 1.29 7.43 10.14
CA TYR A 405 0.64 6.19 9.71
C TYR A 405 1.45 4.94 10.13
N ILE A 406 2.76 4.94 9.82
CA ILE A 406 3.66 3.83 10.14
C ILE A 406 3.82 3.65 11.65
N PHE A 407 4.03 4.74 12.40
CA PHE A 407 4.23 4.66 13.85
C PHE A 407 2.97 4.21 14.59
N THR A 408 1.80 4.71 14.19
CA THR A 408 0.52 4.26 14.74
C THR A 408 0.35 2.76 14.54
N TYR A 409 0.56 2.26 13.32
CA TYR A 409 0.37 0.83 13.06
C TYR A 409 1.45 -0.04 13.69
N ALA A 410 2.72 0.37 13.65
CA ALA A 410 3.82 -0.40 14.24
C ALA A 410 3.64 -0.58 15.75
N ALA A 411 3.24 0.48 16.46
CA ALA A 411 2.96 0.39 17.90
C ALA A 411 1.78 -0.54 18.19
N PHE A 412 0.71 -0.45 17.41
CA PHE A 412 -0.44 -1.33 17.53
C PHE A 412 -0.07 -2.79 17.26
N LEU A 413 0.59 -3.08 16.14
CA LEU A 413 1.02 -4.41 15.72
C LEU A 413 1.85 -5.10 16.80
N ILE A 414 2.91 -4.41 17.27
CA ILE A 414 3.84 -4.97 18.24
C ILE A 414 3.14 -5.20 19.57
N ALA A 415 2.49 -4.17 20.13
CA ALA A 415 1.90 -4.28 21.47
C ALA A 415 0.71 -5.23 21.54
N SER A 416 -0.10 -5.32 20.48
CA SER A 416 -1.27 -6.22 20.47
C SER A 416 -0.87 -7.70 20.33
N THR A 417 0.26 -7.98 19.65
CA THR A 417 0.81 -9.33 19.55
C THR A 417 1.60 -9.68 20.81
N SER A 418 2.58 -8.85 21.19
CA SER A 418 3.44 -9.13 22.36
C SER A 418 2.67 -9.07 23.68
N GLY A 419 1.63 -8.24 23.79
CA GLY A 419 0.80 -8.16 24.99
C GLY A 419 -0.05 -9.41 25.23
N ARG A 420 -0.20 -10.30 24.24
CA ARG A 420 -0.92 -11.58 24.37
C ARG A 420 0.00 -12.79 24.39
N PHE A 421 1.11 -12.74 23.64
CA PHE A 421 1.97 -13.91 23.39
C PHE A 421 3.42 -13.74 23.86
N GLY A 422 3.82 -12.55 24.31
CA GLY A 422 5.19 -12.21 24.68
C GLY A 422 5.46 -12.14 26.17
#